data_AF-A0AAD6Y9L6-F1
#
_entry.id   AF-A0AAD6Y9L6-F1
#
_cell.length_a   1.000
_cell.length_b   1.000
_cell.length_c   1.000
_cell.angle_alpha   90.00
_cell.angle_beta   90.00
_cell.angle_gamma   90.00
#
_symmetry.space_group_name_H-M   'P 1'
#
loop_
_entity.id
_entity.type
_entity.pdbx_description
1 polymer ?
#
loop_
_entity_poly.entity_id
_entity_poly.type
_entity_poly.pdbx_seq_one_letter_code
_entity_poly.pdbx_strand_id
1 'polypeptide(L)'
;MLKNEGRIYDALPAHLSEGWSGFNAVRVPNACCMDTRVPATAVVPNFYGYFVPVEESRRGMAILLLEDCGKPIIAIDIMVLSTRAICSTFLYRLKHEEFMQNSFYDRNVLMQPGPLTLPPHRRSLDTPSFRLIDFGRGRSLEILLSEHEANGASEKARKRILREWEESFRSGTTNGALCAVLGP
;
A
#
# COMPACT_ATOMS: atom_id res chain seq x y z
N MET A 1 -4.35 9.74 13.67
CA MET A 1 -3.59 8.82 12.80
C MET A 1 -4.45 7.61 12.44
N LEU A 2 -4.92 6.80 13.39
CA LEU A 2 -5.74 5.60 13.11
C LEU A 2 -7.06 5.88 12.33
N LYS A 3 -7.75 6.98 12.62
CA LYS A 3 -8.95 7.39 11.85
C LYS A 3 -8.63 7.62 10.36
N ASN A 4 -7.48 8.21 10.06
CA ASN A 4 -7.06 8.42 8.67
C ASN A 4 -6.78 7.08 7.99
N GLU A 5 -6.05 6.20 8.67
CA GLU A 5 -5.74 4.87 8.18
C GLU A 5 -7.01 4.07 7.85
N GLY A 6 -7.99 4.06 8.76
CA GLY A 6 -9.29 3.41 8.50
C GLY A 6 -10.01 3.98 7.29
N ARG A 7 -10.02 5.32 7.12
CA ARG A 7 -10.61 5.97 5.94
C ARG A 7 -9.91 5.61 4.63
N ILE A 8 -8.58 5.49 4.67
CA ILE A 8 -7.80 5.09 3.49
C ILE A 8 -8.12 3.64 3.15
N TYR A 9 -8.10 2.73 4.13
CA TYR A 9 -8.44 1.33 3.90
C TYR A 9 -9.85 1.14 3.34
N ASP A 10 -10.83 1.90 3.85
CA ASP A 10 -12.23 1.86 3.38
C ASP A 10 -12.38 2.33 1.92
N ALA A 11 -11.53 3.26 1.48
CA ALA A 11 -11.55 3.78 0.11
C ALA A 11 -10.73 2.96 -0.89
N LEU A 12 -9.85 2.05 -0.42
CA LEU A 12 -9.00 1.28 -1.32
C LEU A 12 -9.86 0.33 -2.19
N PRO A 13 -9.63 0.26 -3.51
CA PRO A 13 -10.29 -0.71 -4.37
C PRO A 13 -10.04 -2.15 -3.92
N ALA A 14 -11.08 -2.99 -3.96
CA ALA A 14 -11.03 -4.39 -3.51
C ALA A 14 -9.90 -5.20 -4.18
N HIS A 15 -9.60 -4.92 -5.45
CA HIS A 15 -8.56 -5.64 -6.19
C HIS A 15 -7.14 -5.42 -5.63
N LEU A 16 -6.92 -4.42 -4.76
CA LEU A 16 -5.66 -4.22 -4.06
C LEU A 16 -5.51 -5.12 -2.82
N SER A 17 -6.59 -5.62 -2.23
CA SER A 17 -6.56 -6.57 -1.10
C SER A 17 -6.81 -8.01 -1.54
N GLU A 18 -7.43 -8.22 -2.71
CA GLU A 18 -7.70 -9.54 -3.27
C GLU A 18 -6.44 -10.23 -3.83
N GLY A 19 -6.37 -11.55 -3.64
CA GLY A 19 -5.36 -12.38 -4.28
C GLY A 19 -5.75 -12.70 -5.73
N TRP A 20 -4.89 -12.37 -6.69
CA TRP A 20 -5.12 -12.65 -8.10
C TRP A 20 -4.22 -13.80 -8.59
N SER A 21 -4.74 -14.61 -9.50
CA SER A 21 -3.92 -15.52 -10.29
C SER A 21 -3.39 -14.80 -11.52
N GLY A 22 -2.08 -14.68 -11.68
CA GLY A 22 -1.48 -14.05 -12.85
C GLY A 22 -0.18 -13.32 -12.55
N PHE A 23 0.25 -12.49 -13.50
CA PHE A 23 1.47 -11.71 -13.41
C PHE A 23 1.22 -10.26 -13.82
N ASN A 24 1.81 -9.34 -13.06
CA ASN A 24 1.96 -7.93 -13.43
C ASN A 24 3.13 -7.79 -14.40
N ALA A 25 2.89 -7.12 -15.53
CA ALA A 25 3.94 -6.67 -16.43
C ALA A 25 4.52 -5.35 -15.89
N VAL A 26 5.53 -5.44 -15.04
CA VAL A 26 6.18 -4.24 -14.49
C VAL A 26 7.41 -3.92 -15.31
N ARG A 27 7.39 -2.74 -15.94
CA ARG A 27 8.59 -2.13 -16.51
C ARG A 27 9.40 -1.51 -15.39
N VAL A 28 10.32 -2.28 -14.84
CA VAL A 28 11.28 -1.82 -13.85
C VAL A 28 12.31 -0.92 -14.56
N PRO A 29 12.42 0.38 -14.24
CA PRO A 29 13.48 1.22 -14.79
C PRO A 29 14.85 0.61 -14.47
N ASN A 30 15.79 0.66 -15.42
CA ASN A 30 17.15 0.10 -15.34
C ASN A 30 17.28 -1.44 -15.35
N ALA A 31 16.19 -2.21 -15.26
CA ALA A 31 16.22 -3.66 -15.52
C ALA A 31 16.11 -3.93 -17.04
N CYS A 32 17.16 -3.61 -17.79
CA CYS A 32 17.15 -3.54 -19.25
C CYS A 32 16.92 -4.88 -19.98
N CYS A 33 16.69 -6.01 -19.30
CA CYS A 33 16.72 -7.32 -19.95
C CYS A 33 15.86 -8.44 -19.36
N MET A 34 14.93 -8.18 -18.44
CA MET A 34 14.06 -9.24 -17.94
C MET A 34 12.59 -8.97 -18.25
N ASP A 35 11.95 -9.95 -18.88
CA ASP A 35 10.51 -10.19 -18.83
C ASP A 35 10.11 -10.42 -17.35
N THR A 36 10.08 -9.34 -16.56
CA THR A 36 9.75 -9.40 -15.13
C THR A 36 8.24 -9.48 -14.96
N ARG A 37 7.70 -10.64 -15.34
CA ARG A 37 6.39 -11.07 -14.89
C ARG A 37 6.46 -11.28 -13.39
N VAL A 38 5.91 -10.33 -12.64
CA VAL A 38 5.87 -10.38 -11.18
C VAL A 38 4.50 -10.92 -10.74
N PRO A 39 4.40 -11.92 -9.85
CA PRO A 39 3.11 -12.46 -9.45
C PRO A 39 2.13 -11.37 -9.00
N ALA A 40 0.89 -11.46 -9.47
CA ALA A 40 -0.19 -10.53 -9.12
C ALA A 40 -0.69 -10.79 -7.69
N THR A 41 0.12 -10.39 -6.70
CA THR A 41 -0.20 -10.57 -5.28
C THR A 41 -1.05 -9.42 -4.75
N ALA A 42 -1.80 -9.64 -3.66
CA ALA A 42 -2.48 -8.54 -2.96
C ALA A 42 -1.45 -7.54 -2.41
N VAL A 43 -1.75 -6.25 -2.55
CA VAL A 43 -0.90 -5.13 -2.13
C VAL A 43 -1.11 -4.81 -0.66
N VAL A 44 -2.36 -4.75 -0.23
CA VAL A 44 -2.76 -4.32 1.12
C VAL A 44 -3.52 -5.42 1.84
N PRO A 45 -3.57 -5.42 3.19
CA PRO A 45 -4.37 -6.36 3.96
C PRO A 45 -5.84 -6.31 3.57
N ASN A 46 -6.58 -7.40 3.79
CA ASN A 46 -8.04 -7.31 3.86
C ASN A 46 -8.44 -6.41 5.04
N PHE A 47 -9.34 -5.46 4.78
CA PHE A 47 -9.90 -4.54 5.76
C PHE A 47 -11.29 -4.98 6.19
N TYR A 48 -11.48 -5.16 7.50
CA TYR A 48 -12.75 -5.63 8.07
C TYR A 48 -13.55 -4.54 8.77
N GLY A 49 -12.94 -3.37 9.04
CA GLY A 49 -13.64 -2.22 9.58
C GLY A 49 -12.83 -1.40 10.59
N TYR A 50 -13.35 -0.19 10.83
CA TYR A 50 -12.87 0.75 11.83
C TYR A 50 -13.99 0.98 12.86
N PHE A 51 -13.76 0.56 14.11
CA PHE A 51 -14.76 0.55 15.16
C PHE A 51 -14.42 1.60 16.23
N VAL A 52 -15.42 2.40 16.61
CA VAL A 52 -15.30 3.39 17.68
C VAL A 52 -16.24 2.99 18.81
N PRO A 53 -15.77 2.93 20.07
CA PRO A 53 -16.63 2.62 21.21
C PRO A 53 -17.78 3.61 21.36
N VAL A 54 -18.96 3.09 21.68
CA VAL A 54 -20.15 3.90 21.98
C VAL A 54 -20.01 4.58 23.35
N GLU A 55 -19.39 3.89 24.30
CA GLU A 55 -19.17 4.41 25.66
C GLU A 55 -18.24 5.62 25.65
N GLU A 56 -18.70 6.71 26.28
CA GLU A 56 -18.01 8.00 26.27
C GLU A 56 -16.67 7.96 27.00
N SER A 57 -16.54 7.11 28.03
CA SER A 57 -15.28 6.87 28.75
C SER A 57 -14.18 6.25 27.87
N ARG A 58 -14.56 5.60 26.76
CA ARG A 58 -13.66 4.91 25.83
C ARG A 58 -13.55 5.61 24.48
N ARG A 59 -14.02 6.85 24.34
CA ARG A 59 -14.06 7.59 23.06
C ARG A 59 -12.70 7.80 22.35
N GLY A 60 -11.58 7.42 22.96
CA GLY A 60 -10.25 7.41 22.34
C GLY A 60 -9.74 6.03 21.89
N MET A 61 -10.45 4.95 22.19
CA MET A 61 -10.02 3.56 21.96
C MET A 61 -10.63 2.98 20.70
N ALA A 62 -10.30 3.56 19.54
CA ALA A 62 -10.74 3.02 18.27
C ALA A 62 -9.96 1.74 17.91
N ILE A 63 -10.64 0.80 17.25
CA ILE A 63 -10.08 -0.48 16.80
C ILE A 63 -10.09 -0.49 15.28
N LEU A 64 -8.97 -0.88 14.68
CA LEU A 64 -8.83 -1.14 13.26
C LEU A 64 -8.64 -2.63 13.06
N LEU A 65 -9.54 -3.29 12.33
CA LEU A 65 -9.48 -4.73 12.12
C LEU A 65 -8.98 -5.04 10.70
N LEU A 66 -7.82 -5.70 10.62
CA LEU A 66 -7.12 -6.05 9.38
C LEU A 66 -6.75 -7.54 9.36
N GLU A 67 -6.44 -8.06 8.17
CA GLU A 67 -5.80 -9.37 7.98
C GLU A 67 -4.50 -9.48 8.81
N ASP A 68 -4.25 -10.64 9.42
CA ASP A 68 -2.93 -10.97 9.94
C ASP A 68 -1.98 -11.27 8.77
N CYS A 69 -1.01 -10.39 8.59
CA CYS A 69 -0.08 -10.44 7.46
C CYS A 69 1.30 -10.97 7.84
N GLY A 70 1.47 -11.48 9.05
CA GLY A 70 2.73 -12.01 9.55
C GLY A 70 3.66 -10.94 10.12
N LYS A 71 4.95 -11.02 9.80
CA LYS A 71 6.01 -10.22 10.44
C LYS A 71 6.61 -9.21 9.48
N PRO A 72 7.09 -8.06 9.98
CA PRO A 72 7.80 -7.12 9.13
C PRO A 72 9.05 -7.75 8.50
N ILE A 73 9.35 -7.36 7.27
CA ILE A 73 10.63 -7.70 6.66
C ILE A 73 11.76 -6.97 7.39
N ILE A 74 12.96 -7.56 7.37
CA ILE A 74 14.12 -7.00 8.08
C ILE A 74 14.70 -5.83 7.30
N ALA A 75 15.00 -6.05 6.02
CA ALA A 75 15.56 -5.05 5.13
C ALA A 75 15.30 -5.46 3.68
N ILE A 76 14.65 -4.58 2.89
CA ILE A 76 14.24 -4.89 1.51
C ILE A 76 15.42 -4.97 0.53
N ASP A 77 16.48 -4.21 0.78
CA ASP A 77 17.66 -4.07 -0.08
C ASP A 77 18.51 -5.35 -0.13
N ILE A 78 18.54 -6.12 0.96
CA ILE A 78 19.23 -7.41 1.04
C ILE A 78 18.38 -8.60 0.54
N MET A 79 17.10 -8.38 0.21
CA MET A 79 16.25 -9.44 -0.33
C MET A 79 16.62 -9.77 -1.78
N VAL A 80 16.24 -10.96 -2.23
CA VAL A 80 16.40 -11.35 -3.63
C VAL A 80 15.63 -10.40 -4.56
N LEU A 81 16.17 -10.19 -5.76
CA LEU A 81 15.63 -9.23 -6.75
C LEU A 81 14.16 -9.48 -7.08
N SER A 82 13.71 -10.74 -7.11
CA SER A 82 12.30 -11.09 -7.36
C SER A 82 11.37 -10.58 -6.26
N THR A 83 11.76 -10.69 -4.98
CA THR A 83 10.97 -10.16 -3.86
C THR A 83 10.94 -8.64 -3.86
N ARG A 84 12.10 -8.04 -4.12
CA ARG A 84 12.23 -6.60 -4.34
C ARG A 84 11.29 -6.12 -5.45
N ALA A 85 11.28 -6.81 -6.58
CA ALA A 85 10.37 -6.52 -7.68
C ALA A 85 8.89 -6.60 -7.23
N ILE A 86 8.48 -7.64 -6.49
CA ILE A 86 7.12 -7.77 -5.91
C ILE A 86 6.76 -6.54 -5.07
N CYS A 87 7.57 -6.21 -4.08
CA CYS A 87 7.31 -5.08 -3.18
C CYS A 87 7.29 -3.74 -3.94
N SER A 88 8.09 -3.60 -5.00
CA SER A 88 8.07 -2.40 -5.84
C SER A 88 6.73 -2.21 -6.57
N THR A 89 6.08 -3.31 -6.97
CA THR A 89 4.77 -3.26 -7.64
C THR A 89 3.68 -2.68 -6.75
N PHE A 90 3.82 -2.77 -5.42
CA PHE A 90 2.84 -2.23 -4.46
C PHE A 90 2.71 -0.73 -4.61
N LEU A 91 3.84 -0.03 -4.69
CA LEU A 91 3.88 1.41 -4.86
C LEU A 91 3.32 1.81 -6.22
N TYR A 92 3.67 1.11 -7.30
CA TYR A 92 3.13 1.38 -8.63
C TYR A 92 1.62 1.20 -8.72
N ARG A 93 1.09 0.14 -8.09
CA ARG A 93 -0.35 -0.15 -8.10
C ARG A 93 -1.14 0.84 -7.26
N LEU A 94 -0.65 1.20 -6.07
CA LEU A 94 -1.25 2.29 -5.30
C LEU A 94 -1.26 3.60 -6.10
N LYS A 95 -0.15 3.90 -6.78
CA LYS A 95 -0.04 5.06 -7.65
C LYS A 95 -1.03 5.03 -8.83
N HIS A 96 -1.22 3.88 -9.45
CA HIS A 96 -2.20 3.70 -10.52
C HIS A 96 -3.63 3.97 -10.03
N GLU A 97 -3.94 3.55 -8.81
CA GLU A 97 -5.23 3.80 -8.15
C GLU A 97 -5.33 5.17 -7.47
N GLU A 98 -4.36 6.08 -7.67
CA GLU A 98 -4.33 7.42 -7.07
C GLU A 98 -4.30 7.43 -5.52
N PHE A 99 -3.58 6.46 -4.94
CA PHE A 99 -3.24 6.39 -3.51
C PHE A 99 -1.74 6.57 -3.27
N MET A 100 -1.41 7.14 -2.11
CA MET A 100 -0.05 7.21 -1.58
C MET A 100 -0.05 6.74 -0.14
N GLN A 101 0.93 5.91 0.26
CA GLN A 101 1.06 5.46 1.64
C GLN A 101 1.90 6.44 2.51
N ASN A 102 2.90 7.13 1.93
CA ASN A 102 3.72 8.20 2.55
C ASN A 102 4.55 7.81 3.79
N SER A 103 4.84 6.53 3.99
CA SER A 103 5.65 5.97 5.07
C SER A 103 6.21 4.60 4.66
N PHE A 104 6.86 4.52 3.49
CA PHE A 104 7.36 3.25 2.97
C PHE A 104 8.70 2.91 3.63
N TYR A 105 8.65 1.97 4.57
CA TYR A 105 9.80 1.46 5.33
C TYR A 105 9.68 -0.06 5.47
N ASP A 106 10.79 -0.75 5.71
CA ASP A 106 10.83 -2.22 5.87
C ASP A 106 9.81 -2.72 6.90
N ARG A 107 9.68 -1.99 8.03
CA ARG A 107 8.70 -2.32 9.08
C ARG A 107 7.23 -2.33 8.62
N ASN A 108 6.93 -1.62 7.53
CA ASN A 108 5.59 -1.45 6.98
C ASN A 108 5.30 -2.43 5.83
N VAL A 109 6.27 -3.29 5.48
CA VAL A 109 6.05 -4.41 4.57
C VAL A 109 6.05 -5.70 5.40
N LEU A 110 4.87 -6.31 5.55
CA LEU A 110 4.71 -7.56 6.27
C LEU A 110 4.86 -8.75 5.33
N MET A 111 5.39 -9.85 5.85
CA MET A 111 5.59 -11.12 5.17
C MET A 111 4.99 -12.27 6.00
N GLN A 112 4.25 -13.14 5.33
CA GLN A 112 3.75 -14.40 5.87
C GLN A 112 4.00 -15.58 4.92
N PRO A 113 4.06 -16.82 5.44
CA PRO A 113 4.08 -18.02 4.61
C PRO A 113 2.87 -18.07 3.66
N GLY A 114 3.08 -18.51 2.43
CA GLY A 114 2.03 -18.68 1.42
C GLY A 114 2.05 -20.05 0.74
N PRO A 115 1.25 -20.24 -0.34
CA PRO A 115 0.26 -19.30 -0.84
C PRO A 115 -0.96 -19.22 0.08
N LEU A 116 -1.63 -18.06 0.11
CA LEU A 116 -2.80 -17.85 0.97
C LEU A 116 -4.06 -18.60 0.52
N THR A 117 -4.02 -19.21 -0.66
CA THR A 117 -5.02 -20.18 -1.15
C THR A 117 -4.98 -21.51 -0.40
N LEU A 118 -3.90 -21.78 0.34
CA LEU A 118 -3.75 -22.97 1.17
C LEU A 118 -4.02 -22.68 2.65
N PRO A 119 -4.43 -23.68 3.46
CA PRO A 119 -4.59 -23.52 4.90
C PRO A 119 -3.22 -23.31 5.60
N PRO A 120 -3.17 -22.65 6.77
CA PRO A 120 -1.91 -22.23 7.41
C PRO A 120 -0.84 -23.32 7.56
N HIS A 121 -1.24 -24.55 7.90
CA HIS A 121 -0.31 -25.68 8.08
C HIS A 121 0.34 -26.20 6.79
N ARG A 122 -0.12 -25.75 5.61
CA ARG A 122 0.45 -26.10 4.29
C ARG A 122 1.19 -24.93 3.65
N ARG A 123 1.28 -23.79 4.33
CA ARG A 123 1.97 -22.61 3.82
C ARG A 123 3.46 -22.70 4.14
N SER A 124 4.31 -22.23 3.24
CA SER A 124 5.75 -22.15 3.46
C SER A 124 6.31 -20.77 3.07
N LEU A 125 7.55 -20.50 3.52
CA LEU A 125 8.31 -19.32 3.10
C LEU A 125 8.95 -19.48 1.71
N ASP A 126 8.80 -20.64 1.05
CA ASP A 126 9.23 -20.83 -0.34
C ASP A 126 8.33 -20.04 -1.31
N THR A 127 7.09 -19.75 -0.90
CA THR A 127 6.11 -18.95 -1.65
C THR A 127 5.51 -17.85 -0.77
N PRO A 128 6.34 -16.90 -0.29
CA PRO A 128 5.91 -15.93 0.70
C PRO A 128 4.87 -14.95 0.11
N SER A 129 3.98 -14.47 0.96
CA SER A 129 3.00 -13.43 0.62
C SER A 129 3.31 -12.16 1.40
N PHE A 130 3.26 -11.02 0.72
CA PHE A 130 3.60 -9.72 1.28
C PHE A 130 2.38 -8.81 1.34
N ARG A 131 2.41 -7.83 2.26
CA ARG A 131 1.40 -6.76 2.39
C ARG A 131 2.06 -5.46 2.81
N LEU A 132 1.66 -4.35 2.21
CA LEU A 132 1.99 -3.02 2.68
C LEU A 132 0.94 -2.55 3.72
N ILE A 133 1.41 -2.08 4.86
CA ILE A 133 0.58 -1.62 5.98
C ILE A 133 0.89 -0.17 6.37
N ASP A 134 0.24 0.31 7.43
CA ASP A 134 0.43 1.63 8.04
C ASP A 134 0.08 2.76 7.08
N PHE A 135 -1.22 2.92 6.80
CA PHE A 135 -1.74 4.05 6.03
C PHE A 135 -2.10 5.24 6.93
N GLY A 136 -1.50 5.34 8.13
CA GLY A 136 -1.69 6.45 9.05
C GLY A 136 -1.38 7.83 8.44
N ARG A 137 -0.48 7.87 7.44
CA ARG A 137 -0.11 9.06 6.64
C ARG A 137 -0.57 8.96 5.17
N GLY A 138 -1.40 7.96 4.88
CA GLY A 138 -1.90 7.69 3.55
C GLY A 138 -2.76 8.83 3.02
N ARG A 139 -2.75 9.01 1.70
CA ARG A 139 -3.55 10.00 0.97
C ARG A 139 -4.22 9.33 -0.22
N SER A 140 -5.45 9.76 -0.50
CA SER A 140 -6.23 9.43 -1.70
C SER A 140 -6.56 10.73 -2.41
N LEU A 141 -6.37 10.79 -3.73
CA LEU A 141 -6.72 11.99 -4.50
C LEU A 141 -8.22 12.27 -4.41
N GLU A 142 -9.05 11.24 -4.54
CA GLU A 142 -10.51 11.35 -4.45
C GLU A 142 -10.94 11.92 -3.08
N ILE A 143 -10.43 11.38 -1.98
CA ILE A 143 -10.75 11.88 -0.63
C ILE A 143 -10.38 13.36 -0.51
N LEU A 144 -9.18 13.75 -0.95
CA LEU A 144 -8.72 15.15 -0.88
C LEU A 144 -9.61 16.10 -1.70
N LEU A 145 -10.03 15.67 -2.89
CA LEU A 145 -10.91 16.46 -3.75
C LEU A 145 -12.33 16.57 -3.15
N SER A 146 -12.87 15.48 -2.62
CA SER A 146 -14.19 15.46 -1.98
C SER A 146 -14.26 16.35 -0.73
N GLU A 147 -13.21 16.34 0.11
CA GLU A 147 -13.10 17.22 1.26
C GLU A 147 -12.99 18.70 0.84
N HIS A 148 -12.27 18.97 -0.24
CA HIS A 148 -12.16 20.32 -0.80
C HIS A 148 -13.52 20.84 -1.30
N GLU A 149 -14.27 20.00 -2.03
CA GLU A 149 -15.61 20.31 -2.53
C GLU A 149 -16.61 20.54 -1.38
N ALA A 150 -16.60 19.69 -0.36
CA ALA A 150 -17.45 19.83 0.83
C ALA A 150 -17.20 21.13 1.61
N ASN A 151 -15.97 21.68 1.53
CA ASN A 151 -15.60 22.93 2.18
C ASN A 151 -15.88 24.18 1.33
N GLY A 152 -16.53 24.04 0.16
CA GLY A 152 -16.91 25.17 -0.71
C GLY A 152 -15.72 25.93 -1.29
N ALA A 153 -14.56 25.28 -1.42
CA ALA A 153 -13.31 25.94 -1.75
C ALA A 153 -13.12 26.13 -3.27
N SER A 154 -12.47 27.23 -3.66
CA SER A 154 -12.39 27.67 -5.07
C SER A 154 -11.65 26.71 -6.01
N GLU A 155 -11.94 26.84 -7.32
CA GLU A 155 -11.23 26.16 -8.42
C GLU A 155 -9.70 26.36 -8.38
N LYS A 156 -9.23 27.52 -7.89
CA LYS A 156 -7.80 27.79 -7.71
C LYS A 156 -7.16 26.82 -6.70
N ALA A 157 -7.87 26.47 -5.64
CA ALA A 157 -7.38 25.55 -4.62
C ALA A 157 -7.46 24.08 -5.09
N ARG A 158 -8.46 23.70 -5.91
CA ARG A 158 -8.47 22.40 -6.60
C ARG A 158 -7.23 22.21 -7.47
N LYS A 159 -6.90 23.20 -8.30
CA LYS A 159 -5.68 23.18 -9.14
C LYS A 159 -4.40 23.09 -8.32
N ARG A 160 -4.37 23.73 -7.14
CA ARG A 160 -3.24 23.60 -6.21
C ARG A 160 -3.10 22.18 -5.68
N ILE A 161 -4.19 21.54 -5.25
CA ILE A 161 -4.17 20.15 -4.76
C ILE A 161 -3.64 19.20 -5.84
N LEU A 162 -4.14 19.30 -7.07
CA LEU A 162 -3.68 18.48 -8.19
C LEU A 162 -2.19 18.68 -8.47
N ARG A 163 -1.72 19.93 -8.46
CA ARG A 163 -0.31 20.24 -8.63
C ARG A 163 0.56 19.66 -7.50
N GLU A 164 0.16 19.85 -6.25
CA GLU A 164 0.88 19.31 -5.08
C GLU A 164 0.89 17.77 -5.09
N TRP A 165 -0.21 17.16 -5.55
CA TRP A 165 -0.30 15.71 -5.76
C TRP A 165 0.72 15.25 -6.80
N GLU A 166 0.72 15.85 -7.99
CA GLU A 166 1.70 15.54 -9.05
C GLU A 166 3.15 15.80 -8.63
N GLU A 167 3.41 16.86 -7.86
CA GLU A 167 4.74 17.16 -7.32
C GLU A 167 5.16 16.11 -6.29
N SER A 168 4.28 15.72 -5.36
CA SER A 168 4.55 14.63 -4.40
C SER A 168 4.79 13.30 -5.10
N PHE A 169 4.03 13.04 -6.16
CA PHE A 169 4.12 11.85 -7.00
C PHE A 169 5.41 11.80 -7.83
N ARG A 170 5.98 12.95 -8.20
CA ARG A 170 7.28 13.07 -8.87
C ARG A 170 8.46 13.03 -7.90
N SER A 171 8.33 13.67 -6.73
CA SER A 171 9.43 13.92 -5.79
C SER A 171 9.59 12.87 -4.70
N GLY A 172 8.50 12.28 -4.19
CA GLY A 172 8.44 12.09 -2.74
C GLY A 172 8.26 10.70 -2.16
N THR A 173 7.90 9.68 -2.93
CA THR A 173 7.61 8.37 -2.29
C THR A 173 7.95 7.18 -3.17
N THR A 174 7.78 7.32 -4.48
CA THR A 174 8.10 6.27 -5.44
C THR A 174 9.59 6.25 -5.75
N ASN A 175 10.27 7.34 -6.10
CA ASN A 175 11.66 7.23 -6.59
C ASN A 175 12.68 6.87 -5.49
N GLY A 176 12.58 7.41 -4.27
CA GLY A 176 13.48 7.04 -3.17
C GLY A 176 13.24 5.60 -2.67
N ALA A 177 11.98 5.21 -2.52
CA ALA A 177 11.61 3.85 -2.14
C ALA A 177 11.86 2.86 -3.28
N LEU A 178 11.61 3.21 -4.55
CA LEU A 178 11.92 2.38 -5.72
C LEU A 178 13.42 2.24 -5.93
N CYS A 179 14.22 3.30 -5.77
CA CYS A 179 15.68 3.18 -5.77
C CYS A 179 16.15 2.31 -4.60
N ALA A 180 15.56 2.42 -3.41
CA ALA A 180 15.86 1.51 -2.29
C ALA A 180 15.48 0.06 -2.63
N VAL A 181 14.32 -0.13 -3.28
CA VAL A 181 13.79 -1.45 -3.63
C VAL A 181 14.47 -2.04 -4.84
N LEU A 182 14.99 -1.29 -5.80
CA LEU A 182 15.54 -1.82 -7.06
C LEU A 182 17.04 -1.58 -7.23
N GLY A 183 17.63 -0.77 -6.36
CA GLY A 183 19.02 -0.32 -6.45
C GLY A 183 19.15 0.91 -7.35
N PRO A 184 20.30 1.61 -7.31
CA PRO A 184 20.64 2.61 -8.32
C PRO A 184 20.73 1.99 -9.73
#